data_AF-A0A538KDS3-F1
#
_entry.id   AF-A0A538KDS3-F1
#
_cell.length_a   1.000
_cell.length_b   1.000
_cell.length_c   1.000
_cell.angle_alpha   90.00
_cell.angle_beta   90.00
_cell.angle_gamma   90.00
#
_symmetry.space_group_name_H-M   'P 1'
#
loop_
_entity.id
_entity.type
_entity.pdbx_description
1 polymer ?
#
loop_
_entity_poly.entity_id
_entity_poly.type
_entity_poly.pdbx_seq_one_letter_code
_entity_poly.pdbx_strand_id
1 'polypeptide(L)' 'MDLDQFLAAAAACIDAYEASIRAASDFQFTLARALDVEPIRSIAATCGDLTRDLGATAVSSARWLLDV' A
#
# COMPACT_ATOMS: atom_id res chain seq x y z
N MET A 1 -22.47 5.16 17.44
CA MET A 1 -21.17 4.47 17.36
C MET A 1 -20.29 5.14 18.39
N ASP A 2 -19.74 4.36 19.31
CA ASP A 2 -18.84 4.87 20.36
C ASP A 2 -17.41 5.06 19.80
N LEU A 3 -16.59 5.87 20.45
CA LEU A 3 -15.24 6.23 20.01
C LEU A 3 -14.36 4.98 19.83
N ASP A 4 -14.41 4.05 20.78
CA ASP A 4 -13.62 2.81 20.71
C ASP A 4 -14.00 1.93 19.51
N GLN A 5 -15.30 1.87 19.20
CA GLN A 5 -15.80 1.14 18.04
C GLN A 5 -15.33 1.79 16.73
N PHE A 6 -15.30 3.13 16.69
CA PHE A 6 -14.78 3.87 15.54
C PHE A 6 -13.28 3.62 15.36
N LEU A 7 -12.48 3.71 16.43
CA LEU A 7 -11.03 3.50 16.38
C LEU A 7 -10.68 2.07 15.94
N ALA A 8 -11.41 1.07 16.45
CA ALA A 8 -11.23 -0.33 16.02
C ALA A 8 -11.55 -0.53 14.53
N ALA A 9 -12.65 0.06 14.04
CA ALA A 9 -13.00 -0.02 12.62
C ALA A 9 -11.99 0.72 11.73
N ALA A 10 -11.47 1.85 12.19
CA ALA A 10 -10.46 2.63 11.48
C ALA A 10 -9.12 1.88 11.40
N ALA A 11 -8.67 1.26 12.50
CA ALA A 11 -7.48 0.41 12.51
C ALA A 11 -7.60 -0.77 11.53
N ALA A 12 -8.74 -1.49 11.55
CA ALA A 12 -8.99 -2.57 10.61
C ALA A 12 -8.99 -2.10 9.14
N CYS A 13 -9.49 -0.90 8.88
CA CYS A 13 -9.45 -0.29 7.55
C CYS A 13 -8.01 0.03 7.10
N ILE A 14 -7.19 0.58 8.00
CA ILE A 14 -5.77 0.86 7.73
C ILE A 14 -5.01 -0.44 7.43
N ASP A 15 -5.24 -1.51 8.21
CA ASP A 15 -4.59 -2.80 7.99
C ASP A 15 -5.02 -3.43 6.65
N ALA A 16 -6.31 -3.33 6.30
CA ALA A 16 -6.81 -3.78 5.00
C ALA A 16 -6.20 -2.97 3.84
N TYR A 17 -6.06 -1.65 4.02
CA TYR A 17 -5.39 -0.79 3.04
C TYR A 17 -3.91 -1.15 2.91
N GLU A 18 -3.18 -1.35 4.01
CA GLU A 18 -1.79 -1.78 4.00
C GLU A 18 -1.60 -3.12 3.26
N ALA A 19 -2.49 -4.09 3.52
CA ALA A 19 -2.50 -5.36 2.81
C ALA A 19 -2.75 -5.19 1.30
N SER A 20 -3.66 -4.28 0.93
CA SER A 20 -3.97 -3.99 -0.48
C SER A 20 -2.79 -3.36 -1.22
N ILE A 21 -2.05 -2.46 -0.57
CA ILE A 21 -0.84 -1.83 -1.13
C ILE A 21 0.26 -2.88 -1.33
N ARG A 22 0.46 -3.78 -0.36
CA ARG A 22 1.42 -4.88 -0.50
C ARG A 22 1.04 -5.78 -1.68
N ALA A 23 -0.22 -6.18 -1.78
CA ALA A 23 -0.68 -7.00 -2.90
C ALA A 23 -0.53 -6.29 -4.27
N ALA A 24 -0.83 -5.00 -4.35
CA ALA A 24 -0.69 -4.21 -5.56
C ALA A 24 0.78 -4.06 -5.99
N SER A 25 1.66 -3.72 -5.06
CA SER A 25 3.10 -3.59 -5.32
C SER A 25 3.74 -4.94 -5.69
N ASP A 26 3.39 -6.03 -5.01
CA ASP A 26 3.84 -7.38 -5.37
C ASP A 26 3.38 -7.80 -6.78
N PHE A 27 2.15 -7.44 -7.17
CA PHE A 27 1.67 -7.65 -8.53
C PHE A 27 2.49 -6.83 -9.55
N GLN A 28 2.77 -5.57 -9.26
CA GLN A 28 3.59 -4.70 -10.13
C GLN A 28 5.02 -5.23 -10.28
N PHE A 29 5.64 -5.73 -9.21
CA PHE A 29 6.96 -6.37 -9.27
C PHE A 29 6.93 -7.71 -10.03
N THR A 30 5.86 -8.48 -9.88
CA THR A 30 5.66 -9.72 -10.65
C THR A 30 5.53 -9.41 -12.14
N LEU A 31 4.76 -8.38 -12.49
CA LEU A 31 4.67 -7.87 -13.86
C LEU A 31 6.04 -7.44 -14.38
N ALA A 32 6.79 -6.65 -13.61
CA ALA A 32 8.13 -6.22 -13.99
C ALA A 32 9.05 -7.42 -14.29
N ARG A 33 9.03 -8.46 -13.46
CA ARG A 33 9.81 -9.70 -13.68
C ARG A 33 9.37 -10.47 -14.92
N ALA A 34 8.09 -10.41 -15.30
CA ALA A 34 7.57 -11.09 -16.48
C ALA A 34 7.82 -10.34 -17.80
N LEU A 35 8.23 -9.07 -17.73
CA LEU A 35 8.47 -8.23 -18.91
C LEU A 35 9.92 -8.36 -19.40
N ASP A 36 10.08 -8.74 -20.67
CA ASP A 36 11.40 -8.82 -21.34
C ASP A 36 11.85 -7.51 -22.00
N VAL A 37 10.98 -6.50 -22.03
CA VAL A 37 11.26 -5.21 -22.68
C VAL A 37 11.65 -4.17 -21.63
N GLU A 38 12.92 -3.76 -21.67
CA GLU A 38 13.57 -2.89 -20.67
C GLU A 38 12.79 -1.61 -20.29
N PRO A 39 12.20 -0.83 -21.23
CA PRO A 39 11.41 0.33 -20.83
C PRO A 39 10.12 -0.02 -20.08
N ILE A 40 9.44 -1.11 -20.46
CA ILE A 40 8.17 -1.49 -19.80
C ILE A 40 8.46 -2.10 -18.42
N ARG A 41 9.52 -2.92 -18.32
CA ARG A 41 9.99 -3.48 -17.04
C ARG A 41 10.30 -2.38 -16.04
N SER A 42 11.06 -1.36 -16.45
CA SER A 42 11.45 -0.25 -15.59
C SER A 42 10.23 0.55 -15.10
N ILE A 43 9.27 0.82 -15.98
CA ILE A 43 8.02 1.49 -15.61
C ILE A 43 7.23 0.65 -14.59
N ALA A 44 7.08 -0.65 -14.83
CA ALA A 44 6.36 -1.54 -13.91
C ALA A 44 7.02 -1.60 -12.52
N ALA A 45 8.35 -1.70 -12.46
CA ALA A 45 9.10 -1.67 -11.21
C ALA A 45 8.94 -0.33 -10.47
N THR A 46 9.07 0.78 -11.20
CA THR A 46 8.88 2.13 -10.64
C THR A 46 7.46 2.31 -10.10
N CYS A 47 6.44 1.80 -10.78
CA CYS A 47 5.07 1.80 -10.26
C CYS A 47 4.95 0.98 -8.97
N GLY A 48 5.63 -0.16 -8.89
CA GLY A 48 5.76 -0.98 -7.67
C GLY A 48 6.30 -0.19 -6.48
N ASP A 49 7.45 0.47 -6.69
CA ASP A 49 8.11 1.29 -5.67
C ASP A 49 7.22 2.46 -5.24
N LEU A 50 6.65 3.21 -6.20
CA LEU A 50 5.77 4.34 -5.92
C LEU A 50 4.52 3.92 -5.14
N THR A 51 3.89 2.81 -5.52
CA THR A 51 2.68 2.31 -4.84
C THR A 51 3.01 1.94 -3.39
N ARG A 52 4.15 1.28 -3.18
CA ARG A 52 4.64 0.91 -1.85
C ARG A 52 4.94 2.14 -0.99
N ASP A 53 5.67 3.11 -1.52
CA ASP A 53 6.12 4.29 -0.75
C ASP A 53 4.97 5.24 -0.41
N LEU A 54 4.07 5.48 -1.37
CA LEU A 54 2.86 6.27 -1.12
C LEU A 54 1.95 5.59 -0.11
N GLY A 55 1.75 4.27 -0.25
CA GLY A 55 0.93 3.52 0.68
C GLY A 55 1.54 3.48 2.10
N ALA A 56 2.86 3.33 2.22
CA ALA A 56 3.55 3.40 3.51
C ALA A 56 3.40 4.78 4.17
N THR A 57 3.51 5.85 3.38
CA THR A 57 3.29 7.23 3.86
C THR A 57 1.86 7.41 4.35
N ALA A 58 0.87 6.97 3.57
CA ALA A 58 -0.55 7.06 3.94
C ALA A 58 -0.87 6.27 5.21
N VAL A 59 -0.38 5.03 5.33
CA VAL A 59 -0.54 4.20 6.54
C VAL A 59 0.12 4.86 7.75
N SER A 60 1.34 5.36 7.61
CA SER A 60 2.06 6.04 8.70
C SER A 60 1.31 7.28 9.17
N SER A 61 0.81 8.11 8.24
CA SER A 61 0.03 9.30 8.59
C SER A 61 -1.30 8.94 9.23
N ALA A 62 -1.98 7.90 8.74
CA ALA A 62 -3.25 7.46 9.30
C ALA A 62 -3.10 6.93 10.73
N ARG A 63 -2.07 6.12 11.00
CA ARG A 63 -1.76 5.65 12.36
C ARG A 63 -1.40 6.81 13.29
N TRP A 64 -0.59 7.75 12.82
CA TRP A 64 -0.26 8.95 13.61
C TRP A 64 -1.50 9.80 13.96
N LEU A 65 -2.43 9.99 13.02
CA LEU A 65 -3.66 10.76 13.26
C LEU A 65 -4.61 10.08 14.24
N LEU A 66 -4.62 8.74 14.26
CA LEU A 66 -5.49 7.96 15.11
C LEU A 66 -4.83 7.59 16.45
N ASP A 67 -3.52 7.82 16.58
CA ASP A 67 -2.68 7.41 17.72
C ASP A 67 -2.92 5.95 18.14
N VAL A 68 -3.04 5.07 17.14
CA VAL A 68 -3.10 3.61 17.24
C VAL A 68 -1.83 2.97 16.70
#